data_AF-A0A4Q1C6A7-F1
#
_entry.id   AF-A0A4Q1C6A7-F1
#
_cell.length_a   1.000
_cell.length_b   1.000
_cell.length_c   1.000
_cell.angle_alpha   90.00
_cell.angle_beta   90.00
_cell.angle_gamma   90.00
#
_symmetry.space_group_name_H-M   'P 1'
#
loop_
_entity.id
_entity.type
_entity.pdbx_description
1 polymer ?
#
loop_
_entity_poly.entity_id
_entity_poly.type
_entity_poly.pdbx_seq_one_letter_code
_entity_poly.pdbx_strand_id
1 'polypeptide(L)' 'MTTIERITTPRIRIFDTTLRDGEQSPGCSMSPPQKLVMARALDELGVDIIETGFPASSQSDREAMALIGR' A
#
# COMPACT_ATOMS: atom_id res chain seq x y z
N MET A 1 -39.95 -25.72 7.37
CA MET A 1 -39.21 -24.46 7.24
C MET A 1 -37.76 -24.76 7.57
N THR A 2 -36.90 -24.85 6.56
CA THR A 2 -35.46 -25.10 6.76
C THR A 2 -34.76 -23.75 6.71
N THR A 3 -34.19 -23.33 7.83
CA THR A 3 -33.40 -22.09 7.92
C THR A 3 -32.08 -22.32 7.20
N ILE A 4 -31.83 -21.59 6.10
CA ILE A 4 -30.52 -21.58 5.46
C ILE A 4 -29.63 -20.66 6.29
N GLU A 5 -28.63 -21.21 6.97
CA GLU A 5 -27.60 -20.41 7.61
C GLU A 5 -26.78 -19.69 6.53
N ARG A 6 -26.72 -18.36 6.63
CA ARG A 6 -25.95 -17.53 5.70
C ARG A 6 -24.47 -17.71 6.01
N ILE A 7 -23.74 -18.46 5.17
CA ILE A 7 -22.28 -18.50 5.24
C ILE A 7 -21.77 -17.08 4.97
N THR A 8 -21.16 -16.46 5.98
CA THR A 8 -20.46 -15.19 5.80
C THR A 8 -19.00 -15.49 5.57
N THR A 9 -18.52 -15.26 4.34
CA THR A 9 -17.10 -15.39 4.04
C THR A 9 -16.38 -14.20 4.69
N PRO A 10 -15.35 -14.43 5.53
CA PRO A 10 -14.56 -13.34 6.07
C PRO A 10 -13.94 -12.51 4.94
N ARG A 11 -13.95 -11.18 5.07
CA ARG A 11 -13.25 -10.30 4.11
C ARG A 11 -11.75 -10.49 4.27
N ILE A 12 -11.07 -10.89 3.20
CA ILE A 12 -9.60 -10.87 3.12
C ILE A 12 -9.16 -9.42 2.92
N ARG A 13 -8.13 -9.00 3.67
CA ARG A 13 -7.49 -7.68 3.51
C ARG A 13 -6.16 -7.85 2.80
N ILE A 14 -5.87 -6.96 1.86
CA ILE A 14 -4.62 -6.91 1.13
C ILE A 14 -3.70 -5.87 1.78
N PHE A 15 -2.51 -6.31 2.17
CA PHE A 15 -1.42 -5.47 2.63
C PHE A 15 -0.33 -5.47 1.56
N ASP A 16 -0.08 -4.31 0.97
CA ASP A 16 0.85 -4.15 -0.15
C ASP A 16 2.17 -3.49 0.31
N THR A 17 3.31 -4.07 -0.09
CA THR A 17 4.66 -3.59 0.26
C THR A 17 5.43 -3.00 -0.93
N THR A 18 4.76 -2.68 -2.04
CA THR A 18 5.40 -2.19 -3.27
C THR A 18 6.25 -0.94 -3.03
N LEU A 19 5.79 0.00 -2.19
CA LEU A 19 6.51 1.26 -1.94
C LEU A 19 7.68 1.14 -0.95
N ARG A 20 7.87 -0.03 -0.32
CA ARG A 20 8.96 -0.31 0.63
C ARG A 20 9.85 -1.45 0.15
N ASP A 21 9.31 -2.66 0.03
CA ASP A 21 10.09 -3.82 -0.41
C ASP A 21 10.29 -3.80 -1.92
N GLY A 22 9.24 -3.43 -2.67
CA GLY A 22 9.30 -3.36 -4.13
C GLY A 22 10.38 -2.40 -4.63
N GLU A 23 10.47 -1.21 -4.02
CA GLU A 23 11.48 -0.22 -4.41
C GLU A 23 12.94 -0.62 -4.12
N GLN A 24 13.17 -1.58 -3.22
CA GLN A 24 14.50 -2.09 -2.90
C GLN A 24 15.05 -3.01 -3.99
N SER A 25 14.20 -3.42 -4.94
CA SER A 25 14.60 -4.21 -6.10
C SER A 25 15.49 -3.37 -7.04
N PRO A 26 16.54 -3.95 -7.65
CA PRO A 26 17.41 -3.24 -8.59
C PRO A 26 16.62 -2.61 -9.74
N GLY A 27 16.77 -1.29 -9.92
CA GLY A 27 16.07 -0.54 -10.96
C GLY A 27 14.64 -0.12 -10.62
N CYS A 28 14.14 -0.43 -9.42
CA CYS A 28 12.77 -0.09 -8.98
C CYS A 28 12.72 1.09 -8.01
N SER A 29 13.83 1.80 -7.78
CA SER A 29 13.88 2.93 -6.85
C SER A 29 12.91 4.04 -7.27
N MET A 30 12.16 4.57 -6.31
CA MET A 30 11.15 5.59 -6.54
C MET A 30 11.48 6.88 -5.77
N SER A 31 11.41 8.01 -6.45
CA SER A 31 11.36 9.33 -5.81
C SER A 31 10.02 9.55 -5.08
N PRO A 32 9.93 10.49 -4.12
CA PRO A 32 8.67 10.76 -3.41
C PRO A 32 7.46 11.02 -4.33
N PRO A 33 7.58 11.80 -5.44
CA PRO A 33 6.47 11.97 -6.38
C PRO A 33 6.08 10.68 -7.11
N GLN A 34 7.05 9.83 -7.46
CA GLN A 34 6.77 8.52 -8.08
C GLN A 34 6.06 7.60 -7.09
N LYS A 35 6.45 7.62 -5.80
CA LYS A 35 5.74 6.89 -4.75
C LYS A 35 4.28 7.34 -4.61
N LEU A 36 4.00 8.64 -4.70
CA LEU A 36 2.62 9.15 -4.67
C LEU A 36 1.79 8.63 -5.86
N VAL A 37 2.37 8.62 -7.07
CA VAL A 37 1.69 8.07 -8.26
C VAL A 37 1.39 6.58 -8.09
N MET A 38 2.37 5.81 -7.61
CA MET A 38 2.18 4.37 -7.35
C MET A 38 1.17 4.12 -6.22
N ALA A 39 1.20 4.91 -5.13
CA ALA A 39 0.24 4.80 -4.03
C ALA A 39 -1.21 4.97 -4.52
N ARG A 40 -1.46 5.94 -5.42
CA ARG A 40 -2.77 6.14 -6.04
C ARG A 40 -3.19 4.97 -6.92
N ALA A 41 -2.26 4.41 -7.70
CA ALA A 41 -2.55 3.23 -8.51
C ALA A 41 -2.91 2.01 -7.65
N LEU A 42 -2.23 1.83 -6.51
CA LEU A 42 -2.55 0.76 -5.55
C LEU A 42 -3.91 0.97 -4.87
N ASP A 43 -4.25 2.21 -4.52
CA ASP A 43 -5.57 2.57 -3.99
C ASP A 43 -6.69 2.30 -5.01
N GLU A 44 -6.48 2.71 -6.28
CA GLU A 44 -7.41 2.41 -7.39
C GLU A 44 -7.56 0.90 -7.65
N LEU A 45 -6.49 0.12 -7.43
CA LEU A 45 -6.53 -1.35 -7.49
C LEU A 45 -7.36 -1.96 -6.33
N GLY A 46 -7.57 -1.21 -5.24
CA GLY A 46 -8.38 -1.62 -4.10
C GLY A 46 -7.62 -2.35 -3.01
N VAL A 47 -6.31 -2.07 -2.83
CA VAL A 47 -5.57 -2.60 -1.68
C VAL A 47 -6.07 -1.96 -0.39
N ASP A 48 -6.12 -2.72 0.71
CA ASP A 48 -6.66 -2.21 1.98
C ASP A 48 -5.62 -1.44 2.79
N ILE A 49 -4.33 -1.73 2.61
CA ILE A 49 -3.22 -1.12 3.34
C ILE A 49 -1.99 -1.05 2.42
N ILE A 50 -1.31 0.10 2.42
CA ILE A 50 -0.06 0.34 1.68
C ILE A 50 1.06 0.64 2.68
N GLU A 51 2.16 -0.11 2.64
CA GLU A 51 3.38 0.21 3.37
C GLU A 51 4.22 1.25 2.60
N THR A 52 4.29 2.48 3.09
CA THR A 52 4.82 3.62 2.34
C THR A 52 6.36 3.76 2.35
N GLY A 53 7.07 2.96 3.14
CA GLY A 53 8.53 3.04 3.30
C GLY A 53 8.99 2.94 4.77
N PHE A 54 10.23 3.35 5.05
CA PHE A 54 10.84 3.34 6.39
C PHE A 54 11.26 4.75 6.84
N PRO A 55 10.31 5.61 7.28
CA PRO A 55 10.57 7.02 7.58
C PRO A 55 11.57 7.26 8.71
N ALA A 56 11.86 6.27 9.56
CA ALA A 56 12.88 6.41 10.60
C ALA A 56 14.31 6.50 10.02
N SER A 57 14.61 5.81 8.92
CA SER A 57 15.94 5.76 8.31
C SER A 57 16.06 6.56 7.01
N SER A 58 14.94 6.95 6.40
CA SER A 58 14.91 7.60 5.08
C SER A 58 14.16 8.93 5.10
N GLN A 59 14.85 10.02 4.74
CA GLN A 59 14.23 11.33 4.53
C GLN A 59 13.26 11.32 3.34
N SER A 60 13.63 10.62 2.26
CA SER A 60 12.78 10.44 1.09
C SER A 60 11.45 9.76 1.45
N ASP A 61 11.48 8.76 2.34
CA ASP A 61 10.27 8.07 2.77
C ASP A 61 9.40 8.93 3.68
N ARG A 62 10.02 9.78 4.52
CA ARG A 62 9.26 10.78 5.30
C ARG A 62 8.50 11.74 4.40
N GLU A 63 9.14 12.22 3.34
CA GLU A 63 8.52 13.11 2.36
C GLU A 63 7.40 12.42 1.59
N ALA A 64 7.65 11.19 1.11
CA ALA A 64 6.64 10.39 0.41
C ALA A 64 5.42 10.12 1.30
N MET A 65 5.64 9.71 2.56
CA MET A 65 4.57 9.48 3.53
C MET A 65 3.75 10.75 3.77
N ALA A 66 4.40 11.91 3.87
CA ALA A 66 3.72 13.20 4.04
C ALA A 66 2.94 13.66 2.79
N LEU A 67 3.31 13.20 1.60
CA LEU A 67 2.56 13.45 0.36
C LEU A 67 1.35 12.52 0.23
N ILE A 68 1.50 11.25 0.62
CA ILE A 68 0.47 10.20 0.51
C ILE A 68 -0.61 10.39 1.58
N GLY A 69 -0.23 10.74 2.81
CA GLY A 69 -1.17 10.88 3.94
C GLY A 69 -2.01 12.16 3.95
N ARG A 70 -2.07 12.91 2.85
CA ARG A 70 -2.89 14.12 2.68
C ARG A 70 -4.16 13.82 1.93
#